data_AF-A0AAQ3NDP3-F1
#
_entry.id   AF-A0AAQ3NDP3-F1
#
_cell.length_a   1.000
_cell.length_b   1.000
_cell.length_c   1.000
_cell.angle_alpha   90.00
_cell.angle_beta   90.00
_cell.angle_gamma   90.00
#
_symmetry.space_group_name_H-M   'P 1'
#
loop_
_entity.id
_entity.type
_entity.pdbx_description
1 polymer ?
#
loop_
_entity_poly.entity_id
_entity_poly.type
_entity_poly.pdbx_seq_one_letter_code
_entity_poly.pdbx_strand_id
1 'polypeptide(L)'
;MKHNGAIACVGLELHLQYLAEMSTERKEKEALAADGGWTVVVHHKGRKKTTDSETGIAVGSVAQAAVENKMAKKKRKEVEIMTLQSKFEEDKKRLQQMRAARKFRPY
;
A
#
# COMPACT_ATOMS: atom_id res chain seq x y z
N MET A 1 -13.71 -46.60 -12.04
CA MET A 1 -12.89 -45.62 -11.27
C MET A 1 -12.29 -44.54 -12.18
N LYS A 2 -13.11 -43.74 -12.89
CA LYS A 2 -12.60 -42.64 -13.76
C LYS A 2 -13.18 -41.25 -13.44
N HIS A 3 -14.11 -41.16 -12.47
CA HIS A 3 -14.83 -39.91 -12.19
C HIS A 3 -14.04 -38.90 -11.34
N ASN A 4 -13.04 -39.34 -10.56
CA ASN A 4 -12.27 -38.45 -9.69
C ASN A 4 -11.25 -37.57 -10.44
N GLY A 5 -10.77 -37.99 -11.61
CA GLY A 5 -9.83 -37.22 -12.43
C GLY A 5 -10.49 -36.06 -13.18
N ALA A 6 -11.73 -36.24 -13.63
CA ALA A 6 -12.48 -35.19 -14.33
C ALA A 6 -12.88 -34.04 -13.40
N ILE A 7 -13.24 -34.35 -12.15
CA ILE A 7 -13.59 -33.35 -11.13
C ILE A 7 -12.37 -32.48 -10.76
N ALA A 8 -11.18 -33.09 -10.66
CA ALA A 8 -9.95 -32.36 -10.38
C ALA A 8 -9.52 -31.44 -11.54
N CYS A 9 -9.73 -31.86 -12.79
CA CYS A 9 -9.41 -31.06 -13.97
C CYS A 9 -10.32 -29.82 -14.08
N VAL A 10 -11.63 -29.99 -13.87
CA VAL A 10 -12.59 -28.87 -13.88
C VAL A 10 -12.34 -27.91 -12.71
N GLY A 11 -11.94 -28.43 -11.53
CA GLY A 11 -11.58 -27.59 -10.38
C GLY A 11 -10.31 -26.76 -10.60
N LEU A 12 -9.31 -27.33 -11.28
CA LEU A 12 -8.08 -26.61 -11.65
C LEU A 12 -8.35 -25.54 -12.72
N GLU A 13 -9.18 -25.85 -13.72
CA GLU A 13 -9.59 -24.89 -14.76
C GLU A 13 -10.37 -23.71 -14.17
N LEU A 14 -11.32 -23.95 -13.26
CA LEU A 14 -12.05 -22.88 -12.56
C LEU A 14 -11.11 -22.01 -11.71
N HIS A 15 -10.11 -22.60 -11.06
CA HIS A 15 -9.16 -21.83 -10.25
C HIS A 15 -8.24 -20.97 -11.12
N LEU A 16 -7.82 -21.48 -12.28
CA LEU A 16 -7.04 -20.71 -13.25
C LEU A 16 -7.85 -19.56 -13.87
N GLN A 17 -9.15 -19.78 -14.16
CA GLN A 17 -10.07 -18.72 -14.60
C GLN A 17 -10.20 -17.62 -13.54
N TYR A 18 -10.42 -18.00 -12.28
CA TYR A 18 -10.51 -17.05 -11.17
C TYR A 18 -9.21 -16.25 -10.97
N LEU A 19 -8.04 -16.89 -11.04
CA LEU A 19 -6.75 -16.20 -10.95
C LEU A 19 -6.50 -15.25 -12.13
N ALA A 20 -6.95 -15.63 -13.34
CA ALA A 20 -6.84 -14.79 -14.52
C ALA A 20 -7.72 -13.54 -14.40
N GLU A 21 -8.98 -13.69 -14.01
CA GLU A 21 -9.92 -12.58 -13.73
C GLU A 21 -9.37 -11.64 -12.64
N MET A 22 -8.86 -12.20 -11.54
CA MET A 22 -8.24 -11.41 -10.48
C MET A 22 -6.99 -10.64 -10.94
N SER A 23 -6.27 -11.15 -11.97
CA SER A 23 -5.09 -10.47 -12.51
C SER A 23 -5.45 -9.32 -13.46
N THR A 24 -6.55 -9.45 -14.21
CA THR A 24 -7.05 -8.39 -15.12
C THR A 24 -7.67 -7.26 -14.32
N GLU A 25 -8.45 -7.58 -13.28
CA GLU A 25 -9.02 -6.57 -12.38
C GLU A 25 -7.95 -5.70 -11.70
N ARG A 26 -6.78 -6.27 -11.36
CA ARG A 26 -5.67 -5.51 -10.79
C ARG A 26 -5.05 -4.54 -11.80
N LYS A 27 -4.88 -4.97 -13.05
CA LYS A 27 -4.34 -4.15 -14.14
C LYS A 27 -5.29 -3.02 -14.54
N GLU A 28 -6.58 -3.28 -14.54
CA GLU A 28 -7.61 -2.26 -14.82
C GLU A 28 -7.69 -1.21 -13.72
N LYS A 29 -7.57 -1.60 -12.44
CA LYS A 29 -7.48 -0.66 -11.31
C LYS A 29 -6.21 0.21 -11.37
N GLU A 30 -5.10 -0.35 -11.84
CA GLU A 30 -3.84 0.39 -12.04
C GLU A 30 -3.95 1.38 -13.20
N ALA A 31 -4.59 0.99 -14.31
CA ALA A 31 -4.84 1.88 -15.44
C ALA A 31 -5.82 3.03 -15.09
N LEU A 32 -6.89 2.74 -14.35
CA LEU A 32 -7.83 3.76 -13.87
C LEU A 32 -7.18 4.74 -12.88
N ALA A 33 -6.18 4.32 -12.11
CA ALA A 33 -5.40 5.20 -11.25
C ALA A 33 -4.43 6.10 -12.04
N ALA A 34 -3.97 5.65 -13.22
CA ALA A 34 -3.12 6.44 -14.12
C ALA A 34 -3.92 7.53 -14.87
N ASP A 35 -5.21 7.29 -15.16
CA ASP A 35 -6.10 8.20 -15.89
C ASP A 35 -6.79 9.27 -15.02
N GLY A 36 -6.40 9.40 -13.75
CA GLY A 36 -6.72 10.55 -12.89
C GLY A 36 -6.02 11.85 -13.33
N GLY A 37 -6.03 12.13 -14.64
CA GLY A 37 -5.35 13.21 -15.33
C GLY A 37 -6.03 14.55 -15.15
N TRP A 38 -5.72 15.23 -14.05
CA TRP A 38 -5.91 16.67 -13.94
C TRP A 38 -4.53 17.32 -13.93
N THR A 39 -4.03 17.68 -15.11
CA THR A 39 -2.87 18.57 -15.19
C THR A 39 -3.35 20.00 -14.98
N VAL A 40 -2.85 20.63 -13.91
CA VAL A 40 -3.14 22.03 -13.61
C VAL A 40 -2.41 22.90 -14.65
N VAL A 41 -3.16 23.69 -15.41
CA VAL A 41 -2.59 24.69 -16.33
C VAL A 41 -1.99 25.82 -15.50
N VAL A 42 -0.66 25.88 -15.44
CA VAL A 42 0.08 26.95 -14.77
C VAL A 42 0.63 27.90 -15.82
N HIS A 43 0.13 29.14 -15.86
CA HIS A 43 0.78 30.19 -16.63
C HIS A 43 2.14 30.55 -16.00
N HIS A 44 3.23 30.43 -16.74
CA HIS A 44 4.55 30.91 -16.31
C HIS A 44 4.66 32.42 -16.52
N LYS A 45 4.34 33.20 -15.49
CA LYS A 45 4.85 34.57 -15.34
C LYS A 45 6.03 34.55 -14.37
N GLY A 46 7.24 34.72 -14.90
CA GLY A 46 8.46 34.99 -14.14
C GLY A 46 9.30 33.78 -13.71
N ARG A 47 10.62 34.02 -13.63
CA ARG A 47 11.77 33.16 -13.26
C ARG A 47 11.95 31.85 -14.07
N LYS A 48 13.15 31.67 -14.63
CA LYS A 48 13.60 30.46 -15.34
C LYS A 48 13.40 29.21 -14.47
N LYS A 49 12.84 28.13 -15.05
CA LYS A 49 12.67 26.85 -14.38
C LYS A 49 14.03 26.20 -14.11
N THR A 50 14.33 25.95 -12.84
CA THR A 50 15.44 25.09 -12.38
C THR A 50 14.88 23.76 -11.91
N THR A 51 13.99 23.18 -12.70
CA THR A 51 13.34 21.90 -12.43
C THR A 51 13.72 20.99 -13.59
N ASP A 52 14.44 19.92 -13.27
CA ASP A 52 14.81 18.89 -14.22
C ASP A 52 13.55 18.19 -14.75
N SER A 53 13.44 18.05 -16.08
CA SER A 53 12.24 17.54 -16.76
C SER A 53 12.05 16.03 -16.58
N GLU A 54 13.08 15.30 -16.18
CA GLU A 54 13.01 13.85 -15.98
C GLU A 54 12.60 13.46 -14.56
N THR A 55 12.99 14.25 -13.55
CA THR A 55 12.71 13.91 -12.14
C THR A 55 11.78 14.89 -11.43
N GLY A 56 11.44 16.04 -12.01
CA GLY A 56 10.53 17.02 -11.41
C GLY A 56 11.04 17.64 -10.11
N ILE A 57 12.29 17.36 -9.71
CA ILE A 57 12.88 17.88 -8.48
C ILE A 57 13.41 19.29 -8.76
N ALA A 58 12.95 20.25 -7.95
CA ALA A 58 13.50 21.60 -7.95
C ALA A 58 14.95 21.55 -7.43
N VAL A 59 15.94 21.74 -8.31
CA VAL A 59 17.36 21.81 -7.94
C VAL A 59 17.65 23.22 -7.40
N GLY A 60 17.10 23.52 -6.22
CA GLY A 60 17.64 24.55 -5.34
C GLY A 60 18.71 23.92 -4.46
N SER A 61 19.80 24.64 -4.19
CA SER A 61 20.87 24.17 -3.31
C SER A 61 20.36 23.99 -1.87
N VAL A 62 19.82 22.81 -1.57
CA VAL A 62 19.53 22.38 -0.20
C VAL A 62 20.84 21.91 0.42
N ALA A 63 21.27 22.53 1.51
CA ALA A 63 22.45 22.10 2.26
C ALA A 63 22.31 20.63 2.70
N GLN A 64 23.33 19.80 2.48
CA GLN A 64 23.33 18.37 2.83
C GLN A 64 22.90 18.12 4.29
N ALA A 65 23.37 18.96 5.21
CA ALA A 65 22.98 18.90 6.63
C ALA A 65 21.46 19.04 6.88
N ALA A 66 20.75 19.82 6.06
CA ALA A 66 19.30 19.97 6.18
C ALA A 66 18.55 18.73 5.69
N VAL A 67 19.09 18.01 4.70
CA VAL A 67 18.56 16.72 4.23
C VAL A 67 18.77 15.65 5.30
N GLU A 68 19.98 15.55 5.83
CA GLU A 68 20.32 14.60 6.89
C GLU A 68 19.46 14.79 8.15
N ASN A 69 19.23 16.04 8.58
CA ASN A 69 18.37 16.34 9.73
C ASN A 69 16.92 15.90 9.50
N LYS A 70 16.38 16.11 8.29
CA LYS A 70 15.03 15.64 7.92
C LYS A 70 14.97 14.11 7.94
N MET A 71 15.98 13.43 7.42
CA MET A 71 16.04 11.97 7.41
C MET A 71 16.16 11.41 8.83
N ALA A 72 16.98 12.01 9.69
CA ALA A 72 17.09 11.61 11.10
C ALA A 72 15.76 11.77 11.86
N LYS A 73 15.03 12.86 11.61
CA LYS A 73 13.69 13.08 12.19
C LYS A 73 12.67 12.05 11.71
N LYS A 74 12.71 11.65 10.44
CA LYS A 74 11.84 10.59 9.89
C LYS A 74 12.14 9.23 10.52
N LYS A 75 13.42 8.85 10.59
CA LYS A 75 13.86 7.57 11.20
C LYS A 75 13.39 7.42 12.66
N ARG A 76 13.48 8.49 13.46
CA ARG A 76 13.00 8.46 14.86
C ARG A 76 11.50 8.20 14.96
N LYS A 77 10.71 8.83 14.09
CA LYS A 77 9.24 8.62 14.04
C LYS A 77 8.88 7.23 13.55
N GLU A 78 9.61 6.68 12.58
CA GLU A 78 9.39 5.32 12.08
C GLU A 78 9.61 4.28 13.18
N VAL A 79 10.71 4.40 13.95
CA VAL A 79 10.98 3.50 15.08
C VAL A 79 9.85 3.56 16.12
N GLU A 80 9.38 4.76 16.47
CA GLU A 80 8.27 4.92 17.41
C GLU A 80 6.98 4.25 16.89
N ILE A 81 6.63 4.48 15.62
CA ILE A 81 5.44 3.89 14.99
C ILE A 81 5.54 2.36 14.98
N MET A 82 6.69 1.78 14.61
CA MET A 82 6.88 0.33 14.60
C MET A 82 6.69 -0.27 16.00
N THR A 83 7.22 0.38 17.05
CA THR A 83 7.04 -0.10 18.43
C THR A 83 5.57 -0.06 18.87
N LEU A 84 4.83 1.00 18.51
CA LEU A 84 3.42 1.13 18.82
C LEU A 84 2.56 0.10 18.09
N GLN A 85 2.86 -0.18 16.83
CA GLN A 85 2.16 -1.20 16.03
C GLN A 85 2.32 -2.61 16.64
N SER A 86 3.54 -2.97 17.07
CA SER A 86 3.78 -4.27 17.72
C SER A 86 2.93 -4.43 18.99
N LYS A 87 2.91 -3.40 19.85
CA LYS A 87 2.10 -3.40 21.08
C LYS A 87 0.61 -3.54 20.80
N PHE A 88 0.11 -2.86 19.76
CA PHE A 88 -1.30 -2.97 19.36
C PHE A 88 -1.69 -4.38 18.93
N GLU A 89 -0.82 -5.07 18.19
CA GLU A 89 -1.06 -6.46 17.77
C GLU A 89 -1.03 -7.43 18.96
N GLU A 90 -0.14 -7.21 19.93
CA GLU A 90 -0.12 -7.96 21.19
C GLU A 90 -1.41 -7.75 21.99
N ASP A 91 -1.83 -6.50 22.17
CA ASP A 91 -3.04 -6.15 22.92
C ASP A 91 -4.30 -6.71 22.25
N LYS A 92 -4.36 -6.72 20.92
CA LYS A 92 -5.46 -7.35 20.16
C LYS A 92 -5.58 -8.84 20.49
N LYS A 93 -4.46 -9.57 20.53
CA LYS A 93 -4.43 -11.00 20.91
C LYS A 93 -4.82 -11.20 22.36
N ARG A 94 -4.29 -10.38 23.28
CA ARG A 94 -4.64 -10.42 24.71
C ARG A 94 -6.13 -10.19 24.92
N LEU A 95 -6.70 -9.17 24.28
CA LEU A 95 -8.13 -8.86 24.36
C LEU A 95 -9.00 -9.96 23.75
N GLN A 96 -8.57 -10.59 22.65
CA GLN A 96 -9.27 -11.72 22.06
C GLN A 96 -9.34 -12.91 23.03
N GLN A 97 -8.23 -13.25 23.68
CA GLN A 97 -8.19 -14.30 24.71
C GLN A 97 -9.13 -13.97 25.87
N MET A 98 -9.09 -12.72 26.36
CA MET A 98 -10.01 -12.27 27.40
C MET A 98 -11.47 -12.35 26.96
N ARG A 99 -11.78 -11.96 25.72
CA ARG A 99 -13.14 -12.05 25.15
C ARG A 99 -13.61 -13.51 25.04
N ALA A 100 -12.77 -14.43 24.60
CA ALA A 100 -13.09 -15.84 24.51
C ALA A 100 -13.31 -16.49 25.89
N ALA A 101 -12.51 -16.09 26.89
CA ALA A 101 -12.67 -16.54 28.27
C ALA A 101 -13.90 -15.93 28.97
N ARG A 102 -14.46 -14.83 28.43
CA ARG A 102 -15.69 -14.24 28.96
C ARG A 102 -16.87 -15.15 28.63
N LYS A 103 -17.60 -15.55 29.68
CA LYS A 103 -18.90 -16.24 29.57
C LYS A 103 -20.01 -15.25 29.19
N PHE A 104 -19.82 -14.54 28.08
CA PHE A 104 -20.81 -13.58 27.58
C PHE A 104 -22.06 -14.35 27.15
N ARG A 105 -23.22 -13.94 27.68
CA ARG A 105 -24.53 -14.50 27.34
C ARG A 105 -25.34 -13.38 26.69
N PRO A 106 -25.44 -13.34 25.36
CA PRO A 106 -26.39 -12.47 24.68
C PRO A 106 -27.81 -12.89 25.08
N TYR A 107 -28.68 -11.91 25.29
CA TYR A 107 -30.06 -12.05 25.76
C TYR A 107 -30.87 -13.05 24.96
#